data_AF-A0A3M0KC70-F1
#
_entry.id   AF-A0A3M0KC70-F1
#
_cell.length_a   1.000
_cell.length_b   1.000
_cell.length_c   1.000
_cell.angle_alpha   90.00
_cell.angle_beta   90.00
_cell.angle_gamma   90.00
#
_symmetry.space_group_name_H-M   'P 1'
#
loop_
_entity.id
_entity.type
_entity.pdbx_description
1 polymer ?
#
loop_
_entity_poly.entity_id
_entity_poly.type
_entity_poly.pdbx_seq_one_letter_code
_entity_poly.pdbx_strand_id
1 'polypeptide(L)'
;MAAPVRAGSAAPVPAKARARHVAQQIPEEILGNAELREAAEALPPNYNFEIPKTVWRIRQARARKVALQMPEGLLMFACTIADIIERFTDAEAVVMGDVTYGACCVDDYTARALGADFLVHYGHSCLIPIDSTQGLKMLYVFVDIKIDASHFLETIRFNFAAGTSLALVSTIQFVSTVQAVSQELRSQYKVCVPQCKPLSPGEILGCTSPRLAQDTDAVVYLGDGRFHLESIMIANPGIPAYRYDPYSKVFSQEHYSHERMHRARQDAIRTATRARCWGLILGTLGRQGSPSILQHLELRLRALGRPYVRVLLSEIFPSKLKLFPEVDVWVQVACPRLSIDWGEAFSKPLLTPYEAAVALQDIEWQQPYPMDFYASQSLGPWTAGEAAAAPAGLEESLSTVAAALAEHGPFDGLLGFSQGAALAAMVCALRARGDPRFPVAFAVLVAGFASRAPAHGHFYREPIALPTLHVVGDTDAVIAAPLSRELAQCFVEPVVLTHPGGHFIPAAAAQKKAYLEFLERFCPGQGQAERAGEV
;
A
#
# COMPACT_ATOMS: atom_id res chain seq x y z
N MET A 1 47.71 8.19 69.97
CA MET A 1 47.97 8.69 68.61
C MET A 1 46.96 8.06 67.68
N ALA A 2 46.37 8.88 66.82
CA ALA A 2 45.14 8.63 66.10
C ALA A 2 45.24 7.49 65.07
N ALA A 3 44.25 6.60 65.10
CA ALA A 3 43.96 5.65 64.03
C ALA A 3 43.08 6.35 62.97
N PRO A 4 43.39 6.24 61.67
CA PRO A 4 42.70 7.00 60.64
C PRO A 4 41.37 6.39 60.21
N VAL A 5 40.55 7.29 59.68
CA VAL A 5 39.12 7.22 59.38
C VAL A 5 38.82 6.32 58.18
N ARG A 6 37.77 5.49 58.31
CA ARG A 6 37.15 4.73 57.20
C ARG A 6 36.39 5.68 56.27
N ALA A 7 36.79 5.75 54.99
CA ALA A 7 35.96 6.34 53.93
C ALA A 7 35.01 5.27 53.37
N GLY A 8 33.73 5.58 53.30
CA GLY A 8 32.65 4.66 52.94
C GLY A 8 32.64 4.25 51.47
N SER A 9 32.38 2.97 51.22
CA SER A 9 32.05 2.44 49.89
C SER A 9 30.59 2.76 49.57
N ALA A 10 30.35 3.70 48.65
CA ALA A 10 29.04 3.86 48.04
C ALA A 10 28.80 2.72 47.04
N ALA A 11 27.74 1.95 47.25
CA ALA A 11 27.28 0.90 46.35
C ALA A 11 26.83 1.50 44.99
N PRO A 12 27.02 0.79 43.87
CA PRO A 12 26.49 1.24 42.59
C PRO A 12 24.96 1.15 42.59
N VAL A 13 24.30 2.28 42.36
CA VAL A 13 22.86 2.35 42.12
C VAL A 13 22.55 1.56 40.83
N PRO A 14 21.59 0.64 40.80
CA PRO A 14 21.27 -0.07 39.58
C PRO A 14 20.67 0.91 38.58
N ALA A 15 21.32 1.03 37.42
CA ALA A 15 20.81 1.78 36.30
C ALA A 15 19.45 1.18 35.91
N LYS A 16 18.37 1.93 36.13
CA LYS A 16 17.04 1.61 35.63
C LYS A 16 17.17 1.39 34.12
N ALA A 17 17.05 0.14 33.68
CA ALA A 17 16.88 -0.20 32.29
C ALA A 17 15.68 0.60 31.77
N ARG A 18 15.94 1.56 30.89
CA ARG A 18 14.91 2.33 30.22
C ARG A 18 14.01 1.35 29.47
N ALA A 19 12.76 1.23 29.92
CA ALA A 19 11.70 0.53 29.24
C ALA A 19 11.61 1.03 27.79
N ARG A 20 12.16 0.25 26.86
CA ARG A 20 12.00 0.44 25.44
C ARG A 20 11.00 -0.62 24.96
N HIS A 21 9.88 -0.15 24.41
CA HIS A 21 8.86 -0.91 23.64
C HIS A 21 7.90 -1.87 24.39
N VAL A 22 7.06 -1.37 25.30
CA VAL A 22 5.89 -2.13 25.84
C VAL A 22 4.53 -1.59 25.33
N ALA A 23 4.50 -0.49 24.57
CA ALA A 23 3.25 0.20 24.21
C ALA A 23 2.34 -0.53 23.19
N GLN A 24 2.78 -1.67 22.64
CA GLN A 24 2.06 -2.40 21.59
C GLN A 24 1.71 -3.86 21.94
N GLN A 25 2.03 -4.33 23.15
CA GLN A 25 1.64 -5.66 23.60
C GLN A 25 0.25 -5.62 24.24
N ILE A 26 -0.55 -6.65 23.97
CA ILE A 26 -1.85 -6.85 24.62
C ILE A 26 -1.57 -7.03 26.13
N PRO A 27 -2.19 -6.24 27.02
CA PRO A 27 -2.01 -6.34 28.46
C PRO A 27 -2.30 -7.76 28.98
N GLU A 28 -1.52 -8.21 29.97
CA GLU A 28 -1.71 -9.52 30.62
C GLU A 28 -3.09 -9.66 31.26
N GLU A 29 -3.68 -8.57 31.74
CA GLU A 29 -5.06 -8.53 32.26
C GLU A 29 -6.11 -8.96 31.22
N ILE A 30 -5.86 -8.74 29.92
CA ILE A 30 -6.76 -9.16 28.83
C ILE A 30 -6.42 -10.59 28.42
N LEU A 31 -5.14 -10.92 28.24
CA LEU A 31 -4.71 -12.27 27.84
C LEU A 31 -5.02 -13.33 28.91
N GLY A 32 -4.93 -12.95 30.19
CA GLY A 32 -5.20 -13.79 31.34
C GLY A 32 -6.68 -13.84 31.75
N ASN A 33 -7.56 -13.06 31.10
CA ASN A 33 -8.99 -13.05 31.42
C ASN A 33 -9.65 -14.37 30.99
N ALA A 34 -10.03 -15.20 31.97
CA ALA A 34 -10.65 -16.50 31.74
C ALA A 34 -12.02 -16.39 31.06
N GLU A 35 -12.85 -15.43 31.46
CA GLU A 35 -14.18 -15.22 30.88
C GLU A 35 -14.11 -14.77 29.41
N LEU A 36 -13.15 -13.89 29.07
CA LEU A 36 -12.94 -13.46 27.69
C LEU A 36 -12.49 -14.63 26.81
N ARG A 37 -11.63 -15.49 27.34
CA ARG A 37 -11.16 -16.69 26.65
C ARG A 37 -12.32 -17.66 26.40
N GLU A 38 -13.10 -17.96 27.43
CA GLU A 38 -14.29 -18.82 27.32
C GLU A 38 -15.31 -18.25 26.32
N ALA A 39 -15.57 -16.94 26.35
CA ALA A 39 -16.46 -16.32 25.37
C ALA A 39 -15.92 -16.42 23.93
N ALA A 40 -14.60 -16.29 23.74
CA ALA A 40 -13.97 -16.46 22.43
C ALA A 40 -13.98 -17.91 21.92
N GLU A 41 -14.10 -18.91 22.79
CA GLU A 41 -14.23 -20.33 22.41
C GLU A 41 -15.56 -20.65 21.69
N ALA A 42 -16.55 -19.75 21.76
CA ALA A 42 -17.77 -19.84 20.94
C ALA A 42 -17.52 -19.62 19.44
N LEU A 43 -16.35 -19.08 19.07
CA LEU A 43 -15.92 -18.89 17.70
C LEU A 43 -15.13 -20.12 17.20
N PRO A 44 -15.15 -20.42 15.89
CA PRO A 44 -14.47 -21.62 15.37
C PRO A 44 -12.96 -21.56 15.64
N PRO A 45 -12.38 -22.62 16.24
CA PRO A 45 -10.99 -22.60 16.74
C PRO A 45 -9.93 -22.56 15.64
N ASN A 46 -10.31 -22.88 14.41
CA ASN A 46 -9.45 -22.77 13.24
C ASN A 46 -9.44 -21.36 12.63
N TYR A 47 -10.28 -20.43 13.08
CA TYR A 47 -10.29 -19.03 12.63
C TYR A 47 -9.72 -18.13 13.73
N ASN A 48 -8.76 -17.28 13.39
CA ASN A 48 -8.19 -16.32 14.33
C ASN A 48 -8.87 -14.94 14.19
N PHE A 49 -9.91 -14.70 14.98
CA PHE A 49 -10.61 -13.39 15.04
C PHE A 49 -9.88 -12.32 15.87
N GLU A 50 -8.71 -12.63 16.44
CA GLU A 50 -7.90 -11.71 17.26
C GLU A 50 -8.70 -11.02 18.40
N ILE A 51 -9.69 -11.71 18.98
CA ILE A 51 -10.62 -11.14 19.98
C ILE A 51 -9.92 -10.38 21.12
N PRO A 52 -8.86 -10.91 21.77
CA PRO A 52 -8.14 -10.17 22.82
C PRO A 52 -7.55 -8.85 22.32
N LYS A 53 -7.03 -8.83 21.09
CA LYS A 53 -6.47 -7.62 20.46
C LYS A 53 -7.58 -6.62 20.16
N THR A 54 -8.73 -7.09 19.66
CA THR A 54 -9.89 -6.24 19.37
C THR A 54 -10.38 -5.54 20.64
N VAL A 55 -10.61 -6.28 21.73
CA VAL A 55 -10.98 -5.72 23.04
C VAL A 55 -9.95 -4.71 23.53
N TRP A 56 -8.66 -5.06 23.46
CA TRP A 56 -7.58 -4.16 23.86
C TRP A 56 -7.57 -2.86 23.06
N ARG A 57 -7.70 -2.92 21.73
CA ARG A 57 -7.66 -1.75 20.85
C ARG A 57 -8.86 -0.84 21.04
N ILE A 58 -10.04 -1.40 21.28
CA ILE A 58 -11.26 -0.64 21.63
C ILE A 58 -11.06 0.10 22.95
N ARG A 59 -10.58 -0.58 24.00
CA ARG A 59 -10.26 0.03 25.31
C ARG A 59 -9.19 1.10 25.21
N GLN A 60 -8.08 0.83 24.51
CA GLN A 60 -6.99 1.77 24.29
C GLN A 60 -7.48 3.02 23.54
N ALA A 61 -8.36 2.83 22.56
CA ALA A 61 -8.96 3.92 21.80
C ALA A 61 -10.00 4.71 22.61
N ARG A 62 -10.48 4.17 23.74
CA ARG A 62 -11.64 4.66 24.50
C ARG A 62 -12.87 4.83 23.62
N ALA A 63 -13.05 3.92 22.68
CA ALA A 63 -14.18 3.93 21.76
C ALA A 63 -15.49 3.71 22.51
N ARG A 64 -16.55 4.37 22.07
CA ARG A 64 -17.91 4.26 22.63
C ARG A 64 -18.88 3.56 21.70
N LYS A 65 -18.64 3.60 20.39
CA LYS A 65 -19.48 2.91 19.39
C LYS A 65 -18.60 2.29 18.32
N VAL A 66 -18.65 0.97 18.23
CA VAL A 66 -17.78 0.16 17.37
C VAL A 66 -18.59 -0.40 16.21
N ALA A 67 -18.27 0.00 14.99
CA ALA A 67 -18.80 -0.63 13.79
C ALA A 67 -18.04 -1.93 13.48
N LEU A 68 -18.78 -3.00 13.17
CA LEU A 68 -18.25 -4.28 12.74
C LEU A 68 -18.58 -4.49 11.27
N GLN A 69 -17.55 -4.50 10.42
CA GLN A 69 -17.69 -4.76 8.99
C GLN A 69 -17.09 -6.13 8.67
N MET A 70 -17.88 -6.99 8.04
CA MET A 70 -17.50 -8.37 7.75
C MET A 70 -17.93 -8.76 6.32
N PRO A 71 -17.15 -9.61 5.63
CA PRO A 71 -17.65 -10.29 4.44
C PRO A 71 -18.75 -11.29 4.80
N GLU A 72 -19.57 -11.65 3.81
CA GLU A 72 -20.74 -12.54 3.95
C GLU A 72 -20.45 -13.80 4.77
N GLY A 73 -19.34 -14.49 4.46
CA GLY A 73 -18.96 -15.74 5.12
C GLY A 73 -18.57 -15.61 6.59
N LEU A 74 -18.40 -14.39 7.11
CA LEU A 74 -18.10 -14.12 8.51
C LEU A 74 -19.27 -13.47 9.26
N LEU A 75 -20.32 -13.00 8.58
CA LEU A 75 -21.48 -12.35 9.22
C LEU A 75 -22.19 -13.25 10.23
N MET A 76 -22.14 -14.57 10.04
CA MET A 76 -22.68 -15.54 10.99
C MET A 76 -22.05 -15.46 12.40
N PHE A 77 -20.87 -14.86 12.53
CA PHE A 77 -20.18 -14.65 13.81
C PHE A 77 -20.39 -13.24 14.39
N ALA A 78 -21.08 -12.36 13.68
CA ALA A 78 -21.15 -10.94 14.01
C ALA A 78 -21.80 -10.68 15.37
N CYS A 79 -22.94 -11.33 15.67
CA CYS A 79 -23.63 -11.16 16.95
C CYS A 79 -22.78 -11.66 18.12
N THR A 80 -22.14 -12.82 17.99
CA THR A 80 -21.24 -13.34 19.03
C THR A 80 -20.08 -12.38 19.31
N ILE A 81 -19.49 -11.81 18.27
CA ILE A 81 -18.40 -10.83 18.41
C ILE A 81 -18.91 -9.52 19.02
N ALA A 82 -20.11 -9.07 18.64
CA ALA A 82 -20.76 -7.90 19.23
C ALA A 82 -20.99 -8.11 20.74
N ASP A 83 -21.58 -9.23 21.14
CA ASP A 83 -21.82 -9.57 22.55
C ASP A 83 -20.51 -9.59 23.37
N ILE A 84 -19.43 -10.12 22.80
CA ILE A 84 -18.09 -10.09 23.43
C ILE A 84 -17.61 -8.65 23.59
N ILE A 85 -17.72 -7.82 22.56
CA ILE A 85 -17.28 -6.42 22.64
C ILE A 85 -18.07 -5.66 23.71
N GLU A 86 -19.39 -5.80 23.73
CA GLU A 86 -20.25 -5.11 24.71
C GLU A 86 -20.06 -5.63 26.14
N ARG A 87 -19.75 -6.93 26.32
CA ARG A 87 -19.46 -7.50 27.63
C ARG A 87 -18.11 -7.06 28.19
N PHE A 88 -17.09 -6.96 27.34
CA PHE A 88 -15.71 -6.74 27.78
C PHE A 88 -15.19 -5.33 27.50
N THR A 89 -16.02 -4.41 27.02
CA THR A 89 -15.68 -2.99 26.82
C THR A 89 -16.85 -2.09 27.21
N ASP A 90 -16.64 -0.78 27.29
CA ASP A 90 -17.72 0.20 27.52
C ASP A 90 -18.35 0.72 26.20
N ALA A 91 -18.21 -0.05 25.11
CA ALA A 91 -18.65 0.35 23.78
C ALA A 91 -19.90 -0.42 23.33
N GLU A 92 -20.81 0.27 22.65
CA GLU A 92 -21.92 -0.33 21.89
C GLU A 92 -21.39 -0.89 20.57
N ALA A 93 -21.81 -2.09 20.17
CA ALA A 93 -21.40 -2.69 18.91
C ALA A 93 -22.51 -2.56 17.85
N VAL A 94 -22.14 -2.15 16.64
CA VAL A 94 -23.05 -2.04 15.49
C VAL A 94 -22.56 -2.92 14.36
N VAL A 95 -23.35 -3.92 13.99
CA VAL A 95 -23.05 -4.79 12.83
C VAL A 95 -23.47 -4.08 11.54
N MET A 96 -22.52 -3.89 10.63
CA MET A 96 -22.79 -3.32 9.31
C MET A 96 -23.38 -4.39 8.38
N GLY A 97 -24.60 -4.16 7.89
CA GLY A 97 -25.32 -5.09 7.02
C GLY A 97 -25.03 -4.95 5.53
N ASP A 98 -24.27 -3.94 5.12
CA ASP A 98 -23.89 -3.75 3.73
C ASP A 98 -22.84 -4.77 3.27
N VAL A 99 -22.89 -5.12 2.00
CA VAL A 99 -21.97 -6.08 1.39
C VAL A 99 -20.52 -5.62 1.46
N THR A 100 -19.63 -6.52 1.88
CA THR A 100 -18.19 -6.27 1.91
C THR A 100 -17.46 -7.32 1.08
N TYR A 101 -17.13 -6.97 -0.18
CA TYR A 101 -16.48 -7.91 -1.11
C TYR A 101 -14.97 -8.07 -0.91
N GLY A 102 -14.31 -7.13 -0.24
CA GLY A 102 -12.85 -7.11 -0.19
C GLY A 102 -12.28 -5.96 0.62
N ALA A 103 -10.94 -5.93 0.71
CA ALA A 103 -10.16 -4.89 1.37
C ALA A 103 -10.44 -3.47 0.85
N CYS A 104 -10.90 -3.34 -0.39
CA CYS A 104 -11.28 -2.08 -1.02
C CYS A 104 -12.63 -1.53 -0.56
N CYS A 105 -13.42 -2.32 0.18
CA CYS A 105 -14.80 -1.99 0.57
C CYS A 105 -14.89 -1.39 1.98
N VAL A 106 -13.77 -0.89 2.55
CA VAL A 106 -13.78 -0.20 3.86
C VAL A 106 -14.81 0.91 3.83
N ASP A 107 -15.84 0.80 4.65
CA ASP A 107 -16.96 1.74 4.67
C ASP A 107 -16.91 2.65 5.91
N ASP A 108 -15.89 3.50 5.94
CA ASP A 108 -15.70 4.50 6.98
C ASP A 108 -16.72 5.65 6.91
N TYR A 109 -17.42 5.81 5.77
CA TYR A 109 -18.47 6.82 5.64
C TYR A 109 -19.73 6.40 6.37
N THR A 110 -20.23 5.19 6.12
CA THR A 110 -21.43 4.68 6.79
C THR A 110 -21.18 4.46 8.28
N ALA A 111 -20.01 3.94 8.67
CA ALA A 111 -19.63 3.80 10.07
C ALA A 111 -19.71 5.14 10.83
N ARG A 112 -19.16 6.22 10.26
CA ARG A 112 -19.27 7.57 10.84
C ARG A 112 -20.71 8.08 10.86
N ALA A 113 -21.48 7.84 9.80
CA ALA A 113 -22.89 8.23 9.75
C ALA A 113 -23.74 7.55 10.84
N LEU A 114 -23.37 6.33 11.23
CA LEU A 114 -23.97 5.59 12.35
C LEU A 114 -23.45 6.05 13.73
N GLY A 115 -22.55 7.04 13.77
CA GLY A 115 -21.95 7.57 14.99
C GLY A 115 -20.87 6.68 15.60
N ALA A 116 -20.33 5.70 14.85
CA ALA A 116 -19.19 4.92 15.32
C ALA A 116 -17.92 5.78 15.35
N ASP A 117 -17.12 5.56 16.40
CA ASP A 117 -15.80 6.16 16.61
C ASP A 117 -14.66 5.15 16.41
N PHE A 118 -15.03 3.88 16.15
CA PHE A 118 -14.10 2.80 15.84
C PHE A 118 -14.71 1.82 14.82
N LEU A 119 -13.91 1.35 13.86
CA LEU A 119 -14.30 0.33 12.88
C LEU A 119 -13.39 -0.90 13.00
N VAL A 120 -13.98 -2.08 13.16
CA VAL A 120 -13.27 -3.35 13.01
C VAL A 120 -13.64 -3.96 11.67
N HIS A 121 -12.66 -4.07 10.77
CA HIS A 121 -12.82 -4.63 9.44
C HIS A 121 -12.23 -6.04 9.39
N TYR A 122 -13.08 -7.05 9.21
CA TYR A 122 -12.68 -8.46 9.24
C TYR A 122 -12.42 -9.04 7.85
N GLY A 123 -11.53 -10.03 7.79
CA GLY A 123 -11.33 -10.93 6.65
C GLY A 123 -10.46 -10.38 5.52
N HIS A 124 -9.92 -9.16 5.65
CA HIS A 124 -9.15 -8.54 4.57
C HIS A 124 -7.89 -7.84 5.08
N SER A 125 -6.86 -7.78 4.23
CA SER A 125 -5.62 -7.05 4.50
C SER A 125 -5.80 -5.53 4.45
N CYS A 126 -4.80 -4.81 4.98
CA CYS A 126 -4.79 -3.34 5.05
C CYS A 126 -4.53 -2.68 3.69
N LEU A 127 -5.40 -2.89 2.70
CA LEU A 127 -5.28 -2.25 1.39
C LEU A 127 -5.48 -0.72 1.48
N ILE A 128 -6.45 -0.30 2.29
CA ILE A 128 -6.73 1.12 2.53
C ILE A 128 -5.95 1.57 3.76
N PRO A 129 -5.08 2.60 3.64
CA PRO A 129 -4.37 3.13 4.80
C PRO A 129 -5.34 3.61 5.87
N ILE A 130 -5.07 3.24 7.13
CA ILE A 130 -5.93 3.61 8.28
C ILE A 130 -6.05 5.14 8.41
N ASP A 131 -4.98 5.87 8.10
CA ASP A 131 -4.94 7.34 8.18
C ASP A 131 -5.86 8.04 7.16
N SER A 132 -6.33 7.32 6.13
CA SER A 132 -7.25 7.84 5.11
C SER A 132 -8.72 7.88 5.54
N THR A 133 -9.05 7.39 6.75
CA THR A 133 -10.43 7.26 7.26
C THR A 133 -10.94 8.47 8.07
N GLN A 134 -10.30 9.64 7.89
CA GLN A 134 -10.78 10.95 8.35
C GLN A 134 -11.31 10.96 9.81
N GLY A 135 -10.49 10.52 10.74
CA GLY A 135 -10.77 10.58 12.18
C GLY A 135 -11.50 9.36 12.76
N LEU A 136 -11.96 8.42 11.94
CA LEU A 136 -12.44 7.12 12.41
C LEU A 136 -11.24 6.23 12.76
N LYS A 137 -11.16 5.70 13.98
CA LYS A 137 -10.11 4.72 14.30
C LYS A 137 -10.48 3.38 13.67
N MET A 138 -9.49 2.65 13.13
CA MET A 138 -9.75 1.38 12.48
C MET A 138 -8.80 0.29 12.95
N LEU A 139 -9.31 -0.94 13.02
CA LEU A 139 -8.56 -2.17 13.20
C LEU A 139 -8.91 -3.14 12.08
N TYR A 140 -7.89 -3.61 11.36
CA TYR A 140 -8.03 -4.77 10.50
C TYR A 140 -7.80 -6.05 11.29
N VAL A 141 -8.68 -7.03 11.08
CA VAL A 141 -8.51 -8.41 11.54
C VAL A 141 -8.53 -9.31 10.31
N PHE A 142 -7.39 -9.90 9.98
CA PHE A 142 -7.24 -10.65 8.72
C PHE A 142 -8.00 -11.97 8.70
N VAL A 143 -8.24 -12.54 9.89
CA VAL A 143 -8.86 -13.85 10.09
C VAL A 143 -8.03 -14.95 9.42
N ASP A 144 -6.86 -15.21 10.01
CA ASP A 144 -6.01 -16.34 9.64
C ASP A 144 -6.74 -17.66 9.89
N ILE A 145 -6.78 -18.54 8.89
CA ILE A 145 -7.48 -19.83 8.93
C ILE A 145 -6.45 -20.96 8.96
N LYS A 146 -6.48 -21.74 10.03
CA LYS A 146 -5.64 -22.93 10.18
C LYS A 146 -6.16 -24.06 9.29
N ILE A 147 -5.24 -24.64 8.52
CA ILE A 147 -5.48 -25.76 7.62
C ILE A 147 -4.41 -26.86 7.81
N ASP A 148 -4.63 -28.02 7.19
CA ASP A 148 -3.68 -29.13 7.17
C ASP A 148 -2.48 -28.82 6.25
N ALA A 149 -1.51 -28.08 6.79
CA ALA A 149 -0.31 -27.65 6.07
C ALA A 149 0.56 -28.83 5.63
N SER A 150 0.57 -29.93 6.38
CA SER A 150 1.31 -31.14 6.03
C SER A 150 0.74 -31.79 4.77
N HIS A 151 -0.59 -31.92 4.67
CA HIS A 151 -1.20 -32.45 3.45
C HIS A 151 -0.92 -31.55 2.24
N PHE A 152 -0.98 -30.23 2.40
CA PHE A 152 -0.66 -29.30 1.30
C PHE A 152 0.81 -29.44 0.85
N LEU A 153 1.74 -29.51 1.79
CA LEU A 153 3.17 -29.72 1.53
C LEU A 153 3.43 -31.03 0.78
N GLU A 154 2.86 -32.15 1.25
CA GLU A 154 3.03 -33.46 0.62
C GLU A 154 2.34 -33.53 -0.75
N THR A 155 1.23 -32.82 -0.93
CA THR A 155 0.56 -32.70 -2.24
C THR A 155 1.48 -32.03 -3.26
N ILE A 156 2.17 -30.95 -2.89
CA ILE A 156 3.16 -30.32 -3.78
C ILE A 156 4.30 -31.30 -4.08
N ARG A 157 4.83 -31.98 -3.07
CA ARG A 157 5.92 -32.95 -3.23
C ARG A 157 5.58 -34.12 -4.16
N PHE A 158 4.33 -34.59 -4.09
CA PHE A 158 3.86 -35.68 -4.92
C PHE A 158 3.70 -35.29 -6.39
N ASN A 159 3.27 -34.05 -6.67
CA ASN A 159 2.89 -33.61 -8.02
C ASN A 159 4.01 -32.91 -8.81
N PHE A 160 5.06 -32.41 -8.14
CA PHE A 160 6.15 -31.69 -8.81
C PHE A 160 7.51 -32.33 -8.54
N ALA A 161 8.32 -32.44 -9.59
CA ALA A 161 9.70 -32.92 -9.49
C ALA A 161 10.59 -31.94 -8.70
N ALA A 162 11.61 -32.46 -8.02
CA ALA A 162 12.60 -31.62 -7.37
C ALA A 162 13.30 -30.70 -8.38
N GLY A 163 13.58 -29.46 -7.98
CA GLY A 163 14.18 -28.42 -8.80
C GLY A 163 13.19 -27.54 -9.57
N THR A 164 11.90 -27.92 -9.63
CA THR A 164 10.85 -27.11 -10.26
C THR A 164 10.74 -25.73 -9.60
N SER A 165 10.50 -24.71 -10.44
CA SER A 165 10.30 -23.32 -10.07
C SER A 165 8.82 -23.04 -9.78
N LEU A 166 8.49 -22.84 -8.51
CA LEU A 166 7.11 -22.73 -8.04
C LEU A 166 6.84 -21.33 -7.47
N ALA A 167 5.80 -20.66 -7.97
CA ALA A 167 5.24 -19.47 -7.36
C ALA A 167 4.08 -19.85 -6.43
N LEU A 168 4.22 -19.61 -5.12
CA LEU A 168 3.17 -19.90 -4.13
C LEU A 168 2.39 -18.63 -3.81
N VAL A 169 1.08 -18.69 -3.98
CA VAL A 169 0.16 -17.56 -3.74
C VAL A 169 -1.12 -18.02 -3.05
N SER A 170 -1.84 -17.08 -2.43
CA SER A 170 -3.10 -17.32 -1.73
C SER A 170 -3.82 -16.00 -1.45
N THR A 171 -4.94 -16.06 -0.75
CA THR A 171 -5.59 -14.91 -0.11
C THR A 171 -5.08 -14.74 1.32
N ILE A 172 -5.36 -13.57 1.92
CA ILE A 172 -4.84 -13.20 3.25
C ILE A 172 -5.08 -14.27 4.33
N GLN A 173 -6.20 -15.00 4.27
CA GLN A 173 -6.59 -16.01 5.25
C GLN A 173 -5.61 -17.18 5.36
N PHE A 174 -4.83 -17.49 4.31
CA PHE A 174 -3.91 -18.62 4.32
C PHE A 174 -2.44 -18.25 4.04
N VAL A 175 -2.11 -16.94 3.99
CA VAL A 175 -0.74 -16.48 3.74
C VAL A 175 0.25 -17.04 4.75
N SER A 176 -0.13 -17.17 6.03
CA SER A 176 0.73 -17.78 7.06
C SER A 176 1.17 -19.20 6.69
N THR A 177 0.24 -20.01 6.16
CA THR A 177 0.50 -21.39 5.73
C THR A 177 1.37 -21.40 4.47
N VAL A 178 1.12 -20.51 3.51
CA VAL A 178 2.00 -20.35 2.33
C VAL A 178 3.43 -20.02 2.76
N GLN A 179 3.61 -19.11 3.73
CA GLN A 179 4.94 -18.75 4.23
C GLN A 179 5.64 -19.96 4.87
N ALA A 180 4.96 -20.68 5.76
CA ALA A 180 5.51 -21.87 6.41
C ALA A 180 5.90 -22.96 5.40
N VAL A 181 4.97 -23.31 4.49
CA VAL A 181 5.21 -24.33 3.45
C VAL A 181 6.32 -23.90 2.48
N SER A 182 6.42 -22.62 2.16
CA SER A 182 7.51 -22.11 1.31
C SER A 182 8.89 -22.36 1.91
N GLN A 183 9.04 -22.26 3.24
CA GLN A 183 10.31 -22.48 3.93
C GLN A 183 10.73 -23.95 3.83
N GLU A 184 9.80 -24.88 4.02
CA GLU A 184 10.05 -26.32 3.92
C GLU A 184 10.40 -26.77 2.49
N LEU A 185 9.75 -26.16 1.48
CA LEU A 185 9.96 -26.50 0.07
C LEU A 185 11.28 -25.99 -0.51
N ARG A 186 11.88 -24.93 0.06
CA ARG A 186 13.14 -24.33 -0.47
C ARG A 186 14.32 -25.30 -0.56
N SER A 187 14.30 -26.39 0.21
CA SER A 187 15.34 -27.42 0.17
C SER A 187 15.31 -28.27 -1.11
N GLN A 188 14.15 -28.37 -1.77
CA GLN A 188 13.92 -29.26 -2.91
C GLN A 188 13.43 -28.52 -4.16
N TYR A 189 12.89 -27.30 -4.02
CA TYR A 189 12.28 -26.53 -5.11
C TYR A 189 12.84 -25.10 -5.18
N LYS A 190 12.74 -24.46 -6.34
CA LYS A 190 12.99 -23.03 -6.48
C LYS A 190 11.70 -22.29 -6.15
N VAL A 191 11.53 -21.89 -4.89
CA VAL A 191 10.27 -21.31 -4.41
C VAL A 191 10.29 -19.78 -4.46
N CYS A 192 9.32 -19.21 -5.17
CA CYS A 192 9.00 -17.79 -5.17
C CYS A 192 7.70 -17.54 -4.40
N VAL A 193 7.70 -16.56 -3.50
CA VAL A 193 6.49 -16.07 -2.83
C VAL A 193 6.34 -14.58 -3.18
N PRO A 194 5.70 -14.26 -4.32
CA PRO A 194 5.74 -12.92 -4.90
C PRO A 194 4.90 -11.93 -4.11
N GLN A 195 5.15 -10.63 -4.27
CA GLN A 195 4.44 -9.58 -3.53
C GLN A 195 4.09 -8.39 -4.43
N CYS A 196 2.82 -7.97 -4.39
CA CYS A 196 2.37 -6.68 -4.90
C CYS A 196 2.11 -5.74 -3.73
N LYS A 197 3.00 -4.77 -3.47
CA LYS A 197 2.78 -3.79 -2.38
C LYS A 197 1.47 -3.01 -2.62
N PRO A 198 0.63 -2.81 -1.57
CA PRO A 198 0.92 -3.01 -0.14
C PRO A 198 0.58 -4.41 0.43
N LEU A 199 0.19 -5.37 -0.40
CA LEU A 199 -0.23 -6.70 0.05
C LEU A 199 0.92 -7.49 0.69
N SER A 200 0.58 -8.51 1.48
CA SER A 200 1.56 -9.42 2.09
C SER A 200 2.25 -10.29 1.04
N PRO A 201 3.49 -10.75 1.26
CA PRO A 201 4.10 -11.70 0.34
C PRO A 201 3.25 -12.97 0.22
N GLY A 202 2.99 -13.39 -1.02
CA GLY A 202 2.11 -14.52 -1.36
C GLY A 202 0.63 -14.16 -1.43
N GLU A 203 0.24 -12.95 -1.04
CA GLU A 203 -1.14 -12.50 -1.12
C GLU A 203 -1.46 -11.94 -2.51
N ILE A 204 -2.60 -12.36 -3.06
CA ILE A 204 -3.16 -11.81 -4.30
C ILE A 204 -4.63 -11.39 -4.09
N LEU A 205 -5.06 -10.38 -4.84
CA LEU A 205 -6.44 -9.92 -4.89
C LEU A 205 -7.04 -10.23 -6.26
N GLY A 206 -8.37 -10.31 -6.37
CA GLY A 206 -9.02 -10.53 -7.67
C GLY A 206 -8.72 -9.45 -8.73
N CYS A 207 -8.18 -8.31 -8.32
CA CYS A 207 -7.82 -7.17 -9.16
C CYS A 207 -6.35 -6.71 -9.00
N THR A 208 -5.49 -7.49 -8.36
CA THR A 208 -4.06 -7.13 -8.21
C THR A 208 -3.26 -8.41 -8.02
N SER A 209 -2.37 -8.70 -8.98
CA SER A 209 -1.59 -9.93 -9.00
C SER A 209 -0.21 -9.70 -9.61
N PRO A 210 0.85 -10.36 -9.11
CA PRO A 210 2.21 -10.11 -9.56
C PRO A 210 2.45 -10.66 -10.96
N ARG A 211 3.34 -10.00 -11.69
CA ARG A 211 4.01 -10.58 -12.86
C ARG A 211 5.15 -11.45 -12.39
N LEU A 212 5.15 -12.69 -12.85
CA LEU A 212 6.12 -13.70 -12.47
C LEU A 212 7.30 -13.72 -13.45
N ALA A 213 8.42 -14.27 -12.99
CA ALA A 213 9.59 -14.46 -13.83
C ALA A 213 9.30 -15.50 -14.93
N GLN A 214 9.91 -15.34 -16.10
CA GLN A 214 9.66 -16.20 -17.26
C GLN A 214 10.08 -17.66 -17.03
N ASP A 215 10.98 -17.92 -16.09
CA ASP A 215 11.46 -19.25 -15.68
C ASP A 215 10.64 -19.86 -14.52
N THR A 216 9.44 -19.33 -14.25
CA THR A 216 8.50 -19.94 -13.31
C THR A 216 7.76 -21.09 -14.00
N ASP A 217 7.88 -22.31 -13.48
CA ASP A 217 7.30 -23.51 -14.08
C ASP A 217 5.81 -23.67 -13.73
N ALA A 218 5.39 -23.27 -12.53
CA ALA A 218 4.00 -23.35 -12.10
C ALA A 218 3.62 -22.34 -11.02
N VAL A 219 2.35 -21.93 -11.03
CA VAL A 219 1.69 -21.23 -9.93
C VAL A 219 0.92 -22.27 -9.09
N VAL A 220 1.13 -22.26 -7.78
CA VAL A 220 0.34 -23.04 -6.83
C VAL A 220 -0.43 -22.07 -5.94
N TYR A 221 -1.74 -22.07 -6.10
CA TYR A 221 -2.67 -21.26 -5.32
C TYR A 221 -3.33 -22.09 -4.21
N LEU A 222 -3.24 -21.62 -2.98
CA LEU A 222 -3.95 -22.18 -1.83
C LEU A 222 -5.28 -21.44 -1.62
N GLY A 223 -6.42 -22.12 -1.80
CA GLY A 223 -7.76 -21.56 -1.58
C GLY A 223 -8.88 -22.33 -2.29
N ASP A 224 -10.11 -22.12 -1.86
CA ASP A 224 -11.32 -22.82 -2.32
C ASP A 224 -11.97 -22.19 -3.58
N GLY A 225 -11.78 -20.89 -3.82
CA GLY A 225 -12.31 -20.17 -4.98
C GLY A 225 -11.33 -19.99 -6.16
N ARG A 226 -11.87 -19.76 -7.36
CA ARG A 226 -11.09 -19.43 -8.57
C ARG A 226 -10.87 -17.93 -8.77
N PHE A 227 -11.71 -17.08 -8.19
CA PHE A 227 -11.68 -15.62 -8.42
C PHE A 227 -10.28 -15.00 -8.25
N HIS A 228 -9.61 -15.27 -7.14
CA HIS A 228 -8.25 -14.77 -6.90
C HIS A 228 -7.22 -15.42 -7.81
N LEU A 229 -7.31 -16.74 -8.00
CA LEU A 229 -6.40 -17.47 -8.88
C LEU A 229 -6.47 -16.99 -10.34
N GLU A 230 -7.66 -16.72 -10.87
CA GLU A 230 -7.84 -16.19 -12.21
C GLU A 230 -7.12 -14.85 -12.39
N SER A 231 -6.97 -14.06 -11.33
CA SER A 231 -6.26 -12.79 -11.43
C SER A 231 -4.78 -12.97 -11.79
N ILE A 232 -4.10 -13.94 -11.17
CA ILE A 232 -2.69 -14.23 -11.46
C ILE A 232 -2.55 -14.99 -12.79
N MET A 233 -3.55 -15.79 -13.17
CA MET A 233 -3.60 -16.42 -14.50
C MET A 233 -3.68 -15.36 -15.60
N ILE A 234 -4.57 -14.38 -15.47
CA ILE A 234 -4.70 -13.26 -16.42
C ILE A 234 -3.38 -12.47 -16.53
N ALA A 235 -2.70 -12.23 -15.41
CA ALA A 235 -1.40 -11.55 -15.41
C ALA A 235 -0.28 -12.40 -16.05
N ASN A 236 -0.41 -13.73 -16.07
CA ASN A 236 0.63 -14.67 -16.48
C ASN A 236 0.08 -15.82 -17.37
N PRO A 237 -0.43 -15.53 -18.58
CA PRO A 237 -1.18 -16.48 -19.42
C PRO A 237 -0.42 -17.73 -19.89
N GLY A 238 0.91 -17.74 -19.75
CA GLY A 238 1.77 -18.85 -20.18
C GLY A 238 2.21 -19.80 -19.06
N ILE A 239 1.87 -19.52 -17.80
CA ILE A 239 2.34 -20.31 -16.66
C ILE A 239 1.20 -21.24 -16.20
N PRO A 240 1.42 -22.57 -16.15
CA PRO A 240 0.47 -23.52 -15.58
C PRO A 240 0.08 -23.14 -14.15
N ALA A 241 -1.22 -23.11 -13.87
CA ALA A 241 -1.73 -22.77 -12.55
C ALA A 241 -2.47 -23.95 -11.92
N TYR A 242 -2.26 -24.14 -10.63
CA TYR A 242 -2.86 -25.21 -9.85
C TYR A 242 -3.55 -24.62 -8.61
N ARG A 243 -4.70 -25.18 -8.26
CA ARG A 243 -5.45 -24.83 -7.06
C ARG A 243 -5.42 -26.00 -6.10
N TYR A 244 -5.03 -25.71 -4.87
CA TYR A 244 -5.25 -26.59 -3.73
C TYR A 244 -6.37 -26.02 -2.87
N ASP A 245 -7.48 -26.74 -2.80
CA ASP A 245 -8.60 -26.43 -1.91
C ASP A 245 -8.34 -27.05 -0.53
N PRO A 246 -8.14 -26.25 0.54
CA PRO A 246 -7.80 -26.77 1.84
C PRO A 246 -8.94 -27.50 2.56
N TYR A 247 -10.20 -27.29 2.14
CA TYR A 247 -11.36 -27.91 2.76
C TYR A 247 -11.66 -29.27 2.14
N SER A 248 -11.70 -29.33 0.80
CA SER A 248 -11.95 -30.58 0.07
C SER A 248 -10.69 -31.43 -0.13
N LYS A 249 -9.49 -30.85 0.11
CA LYS A 249 -8.18 -31.43 -0.15
C LYS A 249 -7.96 -31.82 -1.62
N VAL A 250 -8.66 -31.15 -2.53
CA VAL A 250 -8.53 -31.37 -3.98
C VAL A 250 -7.42 -30.49 -4.53
N PHE A 251 -6.53 -31.11 -5.32
CA PHE A 251 -5.51 -30.42 -6.09
C PHE A 251 -5.81 -30.54 -7.59
N SER A 252 -6.10 -29.43 -8.24
CA SER A 252 -6.50 -29.37 -9.65
C SER A 252 -5.62 -28.42 -10.44
N GLN A 253 -5.29 -28.79 -11.68
CA GLN A 253 -4.80 -27.83 -12.66
C GLN A 253 -5.98 -26.98 -13.15
N GLU A 254 -5.80 -25.67 -13.19
CA GLU A 254 -6.83 -24.71 -13.56
C GLU A 254 -6.48 -24.05 -14.89
N HIS A 255 -7.51 -23.82 -15.72
CA HIS A 255 -7.35 -23.20 -17.03
C HIS A 255 -8.18 -21.93 -17.13
N TYR A 256 -7.66 -20.92 -17.80
CA TYR A 256 -8.36 -19.67 -18.07
C TYR A 256 -8.39 -19.41 -19.58
N SER A 257 -9.59 -19.19 -20.12
CA SER A 257 -9.76 -18.96 -21.56
C SER A 257 -9.41 -17.51 -21.91
N HIS A 258 -8.11 -17.20 -21.99
CA HIS A 258 -7.59 -15.88 -22.34
C HIS A 258 -8.16 -15.38 -23.67
N GLU A 259 -8.25 -16.24 -24.69
CA GLU A 259 -8.83 -15.88 -25.98
C GLU A 259 -10.28 -15.44 -25.88
N ARG A 260 -11.10 -16.16 -25.09
CA ARG A 260 -12.51 -15.80 -24.87
C ARG A 260 -12.61 -14.47 -24.15
N MET A 261 -11.84 -14.29 -23.07
CA MET A 261 -11.82 -13.04 -22.32
C MET A 261 -11.40 -11.87 -23.22
N HIS A 262 -10.28 -11.99 -23.93
CA HIS A 262 -9.80 -10.94 -24.84
C HIS A 262 -10.79 -10.63 -25.94
N ARG A 263 -11.39 -11.65 -26.58
CA ARG A 263 -12.40 -11.45 -27.63
C ARG A 263 -13.61 -10.66 -27.09
N ALA A 264 -14.15 -11.09 -25.95
CA ALA A 264 -15.29 -10.41 -25.31
C ALA A 264 -14.97 -8.95 -24.96
N ARG A 265 -13.78 -8.68 -24.39
CA ARG A 265 -13.36 -7.31 -24.06
C ARG A 265 -13.12 -6.45 -25.30
N GLN A 266 -12.50 -7.00 -26.34
CA GLN A 266 -12.29 -6.30 -27.60
C GLN A 266 -13.61 -6.03 -28.34
N ASP A 267 -14.59 -6.94 -28.29
CA ASP A 267 -15.93 -6.72 -28.84
C ASP A 267 -16.66 -5.60 -28.10
N ALA A 268 -16.55 -5.53 -26.77
CA ALA A 268 -17.07 -4.44 -25.96
C ALA A 268 -16.45 -3.09 -26.37
N ILE A 269 -15.13 -3.03 -26.53
CA ILE A 269 -14.39 -1.84 -27.01
C ILE A 269 -14.85 -1.44 -28.42
N ARG A 270 -14.89 -2.38 -29.37
CA ARG A 270 -15.33 -2.12 -30.75
C ARG A 270 -16.74 -1.53 -30.78
N THR A 271 -17.64 -2.09 -29.99
CA THR A 271 -19.02 -1.60 -29.86
C THR A 271 -19.04 -0.17 -29.31
N ALA A 272 -18.23 0.12 -28.28
CA ALA A 272 -18.11 1.43 -27.66
C ALA A 272 -17.60 2.53 -28.60
N THR A 273 -16.75 2.21 -29.58
CA THR A 273 -16.26 3.22 -30.55
C THR A 273 -17.39 3.91 -31.34
N ARG A 274 -18.53 3.24 -31.48
CA ARG A 274 -19.73 3.70 -32.19
C ARG A 274 -20.76 4.37 -31.28
N ALA A 275 -20.50 4.43 -29.97
CA ALA A 275 -21.41 5.00 -28.99
C ALA A 275 -21.63 6.50 -29.22
N ARG A 276 -22.90 6.93 -29.13
CA ARG A 276 -23.29 8.33 -29.19
C ARG A 276 -23.27 8.94 -27.80
N CYS A 277 -23.82 8.26 -26.81
CA CYS A 277 -23.85 8.71 -25.41
C CYS A 277 -23.09 7.75 -24.50
N TRP A 278 -22.24 8.31 -23.63
CA TRP A 278 -21.44 7.55 -22.68
C TRP A 278 -22.02 7.63 -21.27
N GLY A 279 -21.91 6.57 -20.50
CA GLY A 279 -22.26 6.55 -19.08
C GLY A 279 -21.00 6.38 -18.25
N LEU A 280 -20.75 7.31 -17.33
CA LEU A 280 -19.64 7.24 -16.39
C LEU A 280 -20.16 6.86 -15.01
N ILE A 281 -19.73 5.71 -14.50
CA ILE A 281 -20.10 5.23 -13.17
C ILE A 281 -18.93 5.47 -12.21
N LEU A 282 -19.19 6.19 -11.13
CA LEU A 282 -18.29 6.23 -9.97
C LEU A 282 -18.78 5.25 -8.91
N GLY A 283 -17.96 4.25 -8.60
CA GLY A 283 -18.23 3.30 -7.51
C GLY A 283 -18.19 4.00 -6.15
N THR A 284 -19.25 3.89 -5.36
CA THR A 284 -19.32 4.46 -4.01
C THR A 284 -19.26 3.41 -2.90
N LEU A 285 -19.06 2.13 -3.24
CA LEU A 285 -18.85 1.08 -2.25
C LEU A 285 -17.43 1.15 -1.70
N GLY A 286 -17.33 1.50 -0.42
CA GLY A 286 -16.08 1.75 0.28
C GLY A 286 -15.16 2.71 -0.48
N ARG A 287 -13.99 2.22 -0.90
CA ARG A 287 -12.93 2.99 -1.56
C ARG A 287 -12.62 2.49 -2.98
N GLN A 288 -13.55 1.80 -3.64
CA GLN A 288 -13.35 1.28 -4.99
C GLN A 288 -13.29 2.37 -6.08
N GLY A 289 -14.06 3.45 -5.91
CA GLY A 289 -14.13 4.52 -6.89
C GLY A 289 -12.99 5.52 -6.78
N SER A 290 -12.66 6.14 -7.91
CA SER A 290 -11.64 7.18 -8.00
C SER A 290 -12.19 8.45 -8.66
N PRO A 291 -12.41 9.53 -7.88
CA PRO A 291 -12.84 10.81 -8.44
C PRO A 291 -11.86 11.39 -9.47
N SER A 292 -10.56 11.12 -9.34
CA SER A 292 -9.55 11.61 -10.29
C SER A 292 -9.68 10.93 -11.66
N ILE A 293 -9.85 9.60 -11.68
CA ILE A 293 -10.11 8.86 -12.93
C ILE A 293 -11.41 9.32 -13.58
N LEU A 294 -12.47 9.52 -12.77
CA LEU A 294 -13.73 10.05 -13.28
C LEU A 294 -13.55 11.42 -13.93
N GLN A 295 -12.89 12.36 -13.25
CA GLN A 295 -12.62 13.70 -13.79
C GLN A 295 -11.80 13.64 -15.08
N HIS A 296 -10.80 12.75 -15.15
CA HIS A 296 -10.04 12.53 -16.37
C HIS A 296 -10.94 12.07 -17.53
N LEU A 297 -11.81 11.08 -17.31
CA LEU A 297 -12.76 10.60 -18.31
C LEU A 297 -13.75 11.70 -18.74
N GLU A 298 -14.27 12.48 -17.80
CA GLU A 298 -15.14 13.62 -18.09
C GLU A 298 -14.44 14.65 -19.01
N LEU A 299 -13.19 15.01 -18.69
CA LEU A 299 -12.40 15.95 -19.50
C LEU A 299 -12.13 15.40 -20.91
N ARG A 300 -11.78 14.11 -21.03
CA ARG A 300 -11.55 13.46 -22.34
C ARG A 300 -12.82 13.43 -23.18
N LEU A 301 -13.95 13.02 -22.62
CA LEU A 301 -15.22 12.98 -23.36
C LEU A 301 -15.68 14.37 -23.81
N ARG A 302 -15.51 15.40 -22.95
CA ARG A 302 -15.78 16.81 -23.34
C ARG A 302 -14.88 17.27 -24.48
N ALA A 303 -13.57 16.98 -24.42
CA ALA A 303 -12.63 17.34 -25.47
C ALA A 303 -12.97 16.69 -26.82
N LEU A 304 -13.55 15.49 -26.80
CA LEU A 304 -14.01 14.77 -27.99
C LEU A 304 -15.44 15.12 -28.42
N GLY A 305 -16.12 16.03 -27.73
CA GLY A 305 -17.51 16.39 -28.01
C GLY A 305 -18.50 15.25 -27.81
N ARG A 306 -18.18 14.26 -26.97
CA ARG A 306 -19.03 13.09 -26.70
C ARG A 306 -19.92 13.37 -25.49
N PRO A 307 -21.26 13.34 -25.64
CA PRO A 307 -22.16 13.53 -24.51
C PRO A 307 -22.06 12.35 -23.54
N TYR A 308 -22.24 12.64 -22.26
CA TYR A 308 -22.20 11.62 -21.23
C TYR A 308 -23.12 11.92 -20.04
N VAL A 309 -23.50 10.86 -19.34
CA VAL A 309 -24.25 10.89 -18.07
C VAL A 309 -23.35 10.37 -16.97
N ARG A 310 -23.32 11.06 -15.82
CA ARG A 310 -22.62 10.60 -14.61
C ARG A 310 -23.60 9.93 -13.65
N VAL A 311 -23.23 8.76 -13.15
CA VAL A 311 -24.01 8.01 -12.15
C VAL A 311 -23.09 7.58 -11.00
N LEU A 312 -23.56 7.70 -9.76
CA LEU A 312 -22.87 7.21 -8.57
C LEU A 312 -23.61 5.98 -8.08
N LEU A 313 -22.91 4.86 -7.90
CA LEU A 313 -23.52 3.58 -7.47
C LEU A 313 -22.61 2.87 -6.48
N SER A 314 -23.17 2.40 -5.37
CA SER A 314 -22.48 1.47 -4.47
C SER A 314 -22.30 0.13 -5.17
N GLU A 315 -23.41 -0.46 -5.60
CA GLU A 315 -23.43 -1.73 -6.32
C GLU A 315 -23.95 -1.55 -7.75
N ILE A 316 -23.19 -2.09 -8.71
CA ILE A 316 -23.46 -1.99 -10.15
C ILE A 316 -24.14 -3.27 -10.62
N PHE A 317 -25.44 -3.17 -10.91
CA PHE A 317 -26.25 -4.30 -11.39
C PHE A 317 -26.81 -4.05 -12.79
N PRO A 318 -26.98 -5.10 -13.61
CA PRO A 318 -27.59 -4.98 -14.94
C PRO A 318 -28.97 -4.32 -14.91
N SER A 319 -29.80 -4.60 -13.89
CA SER A 319 -31.13 -4.00 -13.73
C SER A 319 -31.08 -2.48 -13.52
N LYS A 320 -30.12 -1.97 -12.74
CA LYS A 320 -29.94 -0.52 -12.51
C LYS A 320 -29.51 0.18 -13.79
N LEU A 321 -28.56 -0.38 -14.53
CA LEU A 321 -28.05 0.24 -15.76
C LEU A 321 -29.06 0.21 -16.92
N LYS A 322 -29.98 -0.76 -16.94
CA LYS A 322 -31.08 -0.82 -17.92
C LYS A 322 -32.06 0.37 -17.82
N LEU A 323 -32.08 1.09 -16.70
CA LEU A 323 -32.95 2.26 -16.50
C LEU A 323 -32.52 3.49 -17.31
N PHE A 324 -31.35 3.46 -17.96
CA PHE A 324 -30.82 4.55 -18.79
C PHE A 324 -30.81 4.11 -20.27
N PRO A 325 -31.96 4.14 -20.96
CA PRO A 325 -32.05 3.74 -22.37
C PRO A 325 -31.17 4.58 -23.31
N GLU A 326 -30.87 5.82 -22.95
CA GLU A 326 -30.08 6.79 -23.71
C GLU A 326 -28.56 6.56 -23.69
N VAL A 327 -28.02 5.84 -22.71
CA VAL A 327 -26.57 5.60 -22.57
C VAL A 327 -26.17 4.42 -23.44
N ASP A 328 -25.28 4.55 -24.43
CA ASP A 328 -24.92 3.43 -25.34
C ASP A 328 -23.82 2.52 -24.77
N VAL A 329 -22.96 3.06 -23.92
CA VAL A 329 -21.81 2.38 -23.31
C VAL A 329 -21.60 2.87 -21.89
N TRP A 330 -21.19 1.97 -21.00
CA TRP A 330 -20.81 2.30 -19.63
C TRP A 330 -19.30 2.19 -19.43
N VAL A 331 -18.72 3.13 -18.70
CA VAL A 331 -17.37 3.04 -18.15
C VAL A 331 -17.51 3.05 -16.63
N GLN A 332 -17.05 1.99 -15.97
CA GLN A 332 -17.10 1.90 -14.51
C GLN A 332 -15.74 2.21 -13.90
N VAL A 333 -15.73 3.16 -12.97
CA VAL A 333 -14.60 3.49 -12.10
C VAL A 333 -14.91 2.87 -10.72
N ALA A 334 -14.78 1.55 -10.64
CA ALA A 334 -15.01 0.73 -9.44
C ALA A 334 -14.18 -0.57 -9.54
N CYS A 335 -14.73 -1.72 -9.14
CA CYS A 335 -14.06 -3.02 -9.28
C CYS A 335 -13.89 -3.44 -10.76
N PRO A 336 -12.66 -3.68 -11.25
CA PRO A 336 -12.42 -4.06 -12.66
C PRO A 336 -13.04 -5.40 -13.05
N ARG A 337 -13.23 -6.31 -12.08
CA ARG A 337 -13.81 -7.64 -12.32
C ARG A 337 -15.28 -7.58 -12.74
N LEU A 338 -16.00 -6.49 -12.47
CA LEU A 338 -17.35 -6.27 -12.98
C LEU A 338 -17.39 -6.24 -14.51
N SER A 339 -16.41 -5.60 -15.13
CA SER A 339 -16.30 -5.57 -16.59
C SER A 339 -15.77 -6.91 -17.12
N ILE A 340 -14.78 -7.50 -16.46
CA ILE A 340 -14.05 -8.66 -16.97
C ILE A 340 -14.88 -9.94 -16.87
N ASP A 341 -15.51 -10.19 -15.72
CA ASP A 341 -16.24 -11.44 -15.48
C ASP A 341 -17.72 -11.31 -15.82
N TRP A 342 -18.29 -10.15 -15.49
CA TRP A 342 -19.74 -9.92 -15.54
C TRP A 342 -20.16 -9.04 -16.71
N GLY A 343 -19.23 -8.57 -17.54
CA GLY A 343 -19.50 -7.63 -18.62
C GLY A 343 -20.56 -8.13 -19.62
N GLU A 344 -20.59 -9.43 -19.90
CA GLU A 344 -21.57 -10.07 -20.80
C GLU A 344 -23.00 -10.12 -20.21
N ALA A 345 -23.16 -9.94 -18.90
CA ALA A 345 -24.47 -9.89 -18.24
C ALA A 345 -25.19 -8.55 -18.44
N PHE A 346 -24.46 -7.51 -18.88
CA PHE A 346 -25.02 -6.19 -19.15
C PHE A 346 -25.51 -6.11 -20.59
N SER A 347 -26.68 -5.48 -20.79
CA SER A 347 -27.27 -5.31 -22.13
C SER A 347 -26.50 -4.32 -23.02
N LYS A 348 -25.58 -3.56 -22.44
CA LYS A 348 -24.74 -2.57 -23.10
C LYS A 348 -23.30 -2.76 -22.62
N PRO A 349 -22.27 -2.46 -23.43
CA PRO A 349 -20.89 -2.71 -23.02
C PRO A 349 -20.54 -2.00 -21.72
N LEU A 350 -19.97 -2.74 -20.76
CA LEU A 350 -19.45 -2.22 -19.50
C LEU A 350 -17.92 -2.29 -19.52
N LEU A 351 -17.27 -1.15 -19.69
CA LEU A 351 -15.82 -1.01 -19.84
C LEU A 351 -15.15 -0.66 -18.51
N THR A 352 -13.91 -1.11 -18.36
CA THR A 352 -12.97 -0.54 -17.38
C THR A 352 -12.43 0.82 -17.87
N PRO A 353 -11.79 1.63 -17.03
CA PRO A 353 -11.17 2.88 -17.48
C PRO A 353 -10.05 2.66 -18.51
N TYR A 354 -9.31 1.56 -18.40
CA TYR A 354 -8.31 1.15 -19.40
C TYR A 354 -8.94 0.93 -20.77
N GLU A 355 -10.03 0.16 -20.82
CA GLU A 355 -10.72 -0.16 -22.07
C GLU A 355 -11.40 1.06 -22.67
N ALA A 356 -11.87 2.00 -21.83
CA ALA A 356 -12.36 3.29 -22.28
C ALA A 356 -11.23 4.10 -22.94
N ALA A 357 -10.02 4.12 -22.37
CA ALA A 357 -8.88 4.79 -22.98
C ALA A 357 -8.52 4.17 -24.35
N VAL A 358 -8.58 2.84 -24.49
CA VAL A 358 -8.42 2.16 -25.79
C VAL A 358 -9.55 2.54 -26.76
N ALA A 359 -10.81 2.51 -26.31
CA ALA A 359 -11.97 2.84 -27.15
C ALA A 359 -11.98 4.30 -27.62
N LEU A 360 -11.44 5.21 -26.82
CA LEU A 360 -11.27 6.63 -27.12
C LEU A 360 -9.99 6.93 -27.91
N GLN A 361 -9.18 5.91 -28.24
CA GLN A 361 -7.92 6.01 -28.98
C GLN A 361 -6.83 6.81 -28.25
N ASP A 362 -6.89 6.87 -26.91
CA ASP A 362 -5.85 7.49 -26.10
C ASP A 362 -4.62 6.59 -25.97
N ILE A 363 -4.82 5.26 -26.06
CA ILE A 363 -3.78 4.24 -26.02
C ILE A 363 -4.12 3.05 -26.92
N GLU A 364 -3.10 2.26 -27.23
CA GLU A 364 -3.27 0.94 -27.85
C GLU A 364 -3.59 -0.14 -26.81
N TRP A 365 -4.16 -1.23 -27.31
CA TRP A 365 -4.40 -2.43 -26.51
C TRP A 365 -3.08 -3.05 -26.02
N GLN A 366 -2.98 -3.28 -24.72
CA GLN A 366 -1.81 -3.84 -24.04
C GLN A 366 -1.93 -5.36 -23.85
N GLN A 367 -0.78 -6.03 -23.92
CA GLN A 367 -0.63 -7.45 -23.60
C GLN A 367 0.55 -7.66 -22.62
N PRO A 368 0.35 -8.39 -21.51
CA PRO A 368 -0.92 -8.96 -21.06
C PRO A 368 -1.91 -7.90 -20.58
N TYR A 369 -3.17 -8.31 -20.39
CA TYR A 369 -4.25 -7.41 -20.00
C TYR A 369 -3.96 -6.73 -18.65
N PRO A 370 -4.00 -5.39 -18.55
CA PRO A 370 -3.66 -4.68 -17.33
C PRO A 370 -4.82 -4.75 -16.33
N MET A 371 -4.65 -5.52 -15.25
CA MET A 371 -5.62 -5.61 -14.16
C MET A 371 -5.17 -4.96 -12.85
N ASP A 372 -3.91 -4.55 -12.72
CA ASP A 372 -3.30 -4.11 -11.46
C ASP A 372 -3.85 -2.75 -10.97
N PHE A 373 -5.05 -2.79 -10.41
CA PHE A 373 -5.83 -1.61 -10.09
C PHE A 373 -5.27 -0.83 -8.88
N TYR A 374 -4.72 -1.55 -7.89
CA TYR A 374 -4.17 -0.98 -6.65
C TYR A 374 -2.63 -1.08 -6.56
N ALA A 375 -1.95 -1.47 -7.64
CA ALA A 375 -0.50 -1.50 -7.62
C ALA A 375 0.06 -0.08 -7.49
N SER A 376 1.08 0.08 -6.64
CA SER A 376 1.78 1.36 -6.45
C SER A 376 2.38 1.95 -7.73
N GLN A 377 2.61 1.13 -8.76
CA GLN A 377 3.08 1.58 -10.07
C GLN A 377 1.88 1.84 -10.97
N SER A 378 1.61 3.12 -11.25
CA SER A 378 0.56 3.50 -12.20
C SER A 378 0.93 2.99 -13.60
N LEU A 379 -0.03 2.31 -14.25
CA LEU A 379 0.09 1.90 -15.65
C LEU A 379 -0.41 2.99 -16.62
N GLY A 380 -0.85 4.14 -16.09
CA GLY A 380 -1.41 5.25 -16.85
C GLY A 380 -2.57 5.96 -16.13
N PRO A 381 -3.12 7.05 -16.70
CA PRO A 381 -4.20 7.85 -16.11
C PRO A 381 -5.53 7.09 -15.87
N TRP A 382 -5.62 5.84 -16.31
CA TRP A 382 -6.75 4.93 -16.09
C TRP A 382 -6.58 3.96 -14.91
N THR A 383 -5.47 4.06 -14.15
CA THR A 383 -5.23 3.27 -12.94
C THR A 383 -5.38 4.11 -11.68
N ALA A 384 -5.84 3.51 -10.58
CA ALA A 384 -5.91 4.15 -9.28
C ALA A 384 -4.52 4.17 -8.63
N GLY A 385 -3.55 4.80 -9.30
CA GLY A 385 -2.28 5.17 -8.69
C GLY A 385 -2.38 6.56 -8.08
N GLU A 386 -1.55 6.83 -7.05
CA GLU A 386 -1.31 8.19 -6.51
C GLU A 386 -0.91 9.23 -7.59
N ALA A 387 -0.71 8.79 -8.84
CA ALA A 387 -0.31 9.60 -9.99
C ALA A 387 -1.46 10.25 -10.80
N ALA A 388 -2.74 10.00 -10.49
CA ALA A 388 -3.86 10.58 -11.26
C ALA A 388 -4.42 11.90 -10.69
N ALA A 389 -4.03 12.31 -9.48
CA ALA A 389 -4.23 13.68 -9.03
C ALA A 389 -2.99 14.49 -9.42
N ALA A 390 -3.16 15.66 -10.04
CA ALA A 390 -2.10 16.66 -9.98
C ALA A 390 -1.71 16.79 -8.49
N PRO A 391 -0.42 16.70 -8.11
CA PRO A 391 -0.02 16.80 -6.72
C PRO A 391 -0.53 18.12 -6.14
N ALA A 392 -1.63 18.06 -5.41
CA ALA A 392 -2.20 19.21 -4.73
C ALA A 392 -1.33 19.54 -3.52
N GLY A 393 -1.20 20.83 -3.19
CA GLY A 393 -0.48 21.28 -2.00
C GLY A 393 1.03 21.48 -2.17
N LEU A 394 1.62 21.33 -3.37
CA LEU A 394 3.04 21.67 -3.58
C LEU A 394 3.30 23.16 -3.27
N GLU A 395 2.49 24.06 -3.82
CA GLU A 395 2.69 25.51 -3.58
C GLU A 395 2.46 25.87 -2.11
N GLU A 396 1.51 25.21 -1.43
CA GLU A 396 1.29 25.37 0.01
C GLU A 396 2.51 24.90 0.82
N SER A 397 3.11 23.77 0.43
CA SER A 397 4.32 23.24 1.06
C SER A 397 5.53 24.15 0.83
N LEU A 398 5.72 24.64 -0.40
CA LEU A 398 6.78 25.60 -0.74
C LEU A 398 6.59 26.92 0.01
N SER A 399 5.36 27.42 0.09
CA SER A 399 5.02 28.63 0.84
C SER A 399 5.28 28.46 2.34
N THR A 400 4.98 27.28 2.90
CA THR A 400 5.24 26.96 4.31
C THR A 400 6.75 26.97 4.61
N VAL A 401 7.57 26.37 3.74
CA VAL A 401 9.04 26.41 3.89
C VAL A 401 9.57 27.84 3.74
N ALA A 402 9.10 28.59 2.74
CA ALA A 402 9.51 29.97 2.52
C ALA A 402 9.16 30.87 3.72
N ALA A 403 7.95 30.71 4.29
CA ALA A 403 7.51 31.42 5.48
C ALA A 403 8.41 31.08 6.68
N ALA A 404 8.70 29.79 6.92
CA ALA A 404 9.58 29.37 8.01
C ALA A 404 11.01 29.92 7.87
N LEU A 405 11.57 29.93 6.66
CA LEU A 405 12.90 30.51 6.38
C LEU A 405 12.91 32.03 6.63
N ALA A 406 11.83 32.73 6.31
CA ALA A 406 11.70 34.16 6.53
C ALA A 406 11.47 34.50 8.01
N GLU A 407 10.67 33.71 8.73
CA GLU A 407 10.29 33.98 10.12
C GLU A 407 11.37 33.57 11.12
N HIS A 408 12.05 32.44 10.89
CA HIS A 408 12.99 31.84 11.84
C HIS A 408 14.44 31.87 11.39
N GLY A 409 14.72 32.44 10.20
CA GLY A 409 16.06 32.58 9.68
C GLY A 409 16.94 33.57 10.47
N PRO A 410 18.23 33.69 10.11
CA PRO A 410 18.86 33.05 8.95
C PRO A 410 19.15 31.55 9.16
N PHE A 411 18.95 30.77 8.11
CA PHE A 411 19.39 29.37 8.03
C PHE A 411 20.39 29.21 6.89
N ASP A 412 21.56 28.62 7.16
CA ASP A 412 22.61 28.42 6.15
C ASP A 412 22.27 27.30 5.16
N GLY A 413 21.43 26.34 5.55
CA GLY A 413 21.12 25.17 4.72
C GLY A 413 19.84 24.45 5.13
N LEU A 414 19.42 23.50 4.30
CA LEU A 414 18.26 22.64 4.54
C LEU A 414 18.69 21.22 4.89
N LEU A 415 17.94 20.56 5.77
CA LEU A 415 18.02 19.12 5.95
C LEU A 415 16.66 18.52 5.66
N GLY A 416 16.61 17.62 4.69
CA GLY A 416 15.42 16.85 4.36
C GLY A 416 15.63 15.37 4.66
N PHE A 417 14.57 14.70 5.11
CA PHE A 417 14.52 13.24 5.27
C PHE A 417 13.34 12.67 4.48
N SER A 418 13.56 11.59 3.71
CA SER A 418 12.51 10.89 2.97
C SER A 418 11.73 11.81 2.03
N GLN A 419 10.40 11.90 2.15
CA GLN A 419 9.57 12.85 1.39
C GLN A 419 10.00 14.31 1.61
N GLY A 420 10.48 14.67 2.80
CA GLY A 420 11.04 15.99 3.07
C GLY A 420 12.33 16.27 2.29
N ALA A 421 13.13 15.24 1.99
CA ALA A 421 14.29 15.37 1.11
C ALA A 421 13.89 15.56 -0.35
N ALA A 422 12.78 14.94 -0.80
CA ALA A 422 12.25 15.19 -2.14
C ALA A 422 11.77 16.65 -2.30
N LEU A 423 11.07 17.19 -1.29
CA LEU A 423 10.67 18.61 -1.26
C LEU A 423 11.89 19.54 -1.19
N ALA A 424 12.85 19.25 -0.30
CA ALA A 424 14.08 20.03 -0.18
C ALA A 424 14.86 20.07 -1.50
N ALA A 425 14.88 18.97 -2.27
CA ALA A 425 15.50 18.96 -3.60
C ALA A 425 14.78 19.89 -4.60
N MET A 426 13.46 20.00 -4.56
CA MET A 426 12.71 20.99 -5.37
C MET A 426 13.01 22.42 -4.93
N VAL A 427 13.14 22.65 -3.63
CA VAL A 427 13.59 23.94 -3.08
C VAL A 427 15.00 24.28 -3.58
N CYS A 428 15.92 23.32 -3.59
CA CYS A 428 17.26 23.51 -4.16
C CYS A 428 17.20 23.88 -5.65
N ALA A 429 16.33 23.23 -6.43
CA ALA A 429 16.15 23.54 -7.85
C ALA A 429 15.63 24.97 -8.06
N LEU A 430 14.64 25.40 -7.27
CA LEU A 430 14.13 26.79 -7.30
C LEU A 430 15.22 27.79 -6.91
N ARG A 431 15.98 27.50 -5.86
CA ARG A 431 17.10 28.34 -5.42
C ARG A 431 18.21 28.45 -6.46
N ALA A 432 18.58 27.33 -7.11
CA ALA A 432 19.57 27.34 -8.19
C ALA A 432 19.11 28.18 -9.39
N ARG A 433 17.80 28.33 -9.59
CA ARG A 433 17.18 29.18 -10.62
C ARG A 433 16.91 30.62 -10.18
N GLY A 434 17.39 31.01 -8.99
CA GLY A 434 17.32 32.37 -8.50
C GLY A 434 16.02 32.73 -7.78
N ASP A 435 15.21 31.76 -7.35
CA ASP A 435 14.04 32.05 -6.50
C ASP A 435 14.49 32.64 -5.15
N PRO A 436 14.15 33.91 -4.84
CA PRO A 436 14.63 34.59 -3.65
C PRO A 436 13.97 34.09 -2.36
N ARG A 437 12.91 33.28 -2.43
CA ARG A 437 12.20 32.72 -1.26
C ARG A 437 13.06 31.76 -0.44
N PHE A 438 14.12 31.21 -1.02
CA PHE A 438 14.88 30.11 -0.43
C PHE A 438 16.37 30.43 -0.27
N PRO A 439 16.76 31.37 0.60
CA PRO A 439 18.14 31.88 0.71
C PRO A 439 19.09 30.91 1.43
N VAL A 440 19.20 29.67 0.96
CA VAL A 440 20.04 28.61 1.54
C VAL A 440 21.28 28.37 0.68
N ALA A 441 22.40 28.01 1.33
CA ALA A 441 23.70 27.80 0.70
C ALA A 441 23.98 26.32 0.37
N PHE A 442 23.37 25.38 1.09
CA PHE A 442 23.52 23.94 0.87
C PHE A 442 22.29 23.15 1.30
N ALA A 443 22.23 21.86 0.96
CA ALA A 443 21.26 20.93 1.53
C ALA A 443 21.83 19.56 1.88
N VAL A 444 21.32 18.95 2.95
CA VAL A 444 21.56 17.54 3.33
C VAL A 444 20.29 16.74 3.07
N LEU A 445 20.37 15.80 2.13
CA LEU A 445 19.25 15.03 1.62
C LEU A 445 19.39 13.57 2.05
N VAL A 446 18.66 13.17 3.09
CA VAL A 446 18.72 11.82 3.65
C VAL A 446 17.57 10.97 3.13
N ALA A 447 17.88 9.82 2.53
CA ALA A 447 16.88 8.95 1.89
C ALA A 447 15.97 9.70 0.89
N GLY A 448 16.53 10.66 0.16
CA GLY A 448 15.78 11.45 -0.82
C GLY A 448 15.55 10.71 -2.13
N PHE A 449 14.55 11.17 -2.90
CA PHE A 449 14.23 10.67 -4.24
C PHE A 449 13.67 11.80 -5.10
N ALA A 450 13.83 11.72 -6.41
CA ALA A 450 13.20 12.66 -7.35
C ALA A 450 11.70 12.37 -7.42
N SER A 451 10.87 13.41 -7.31
CA SER A 451 9.42 13.22 -7.42
C SER A 451 9.03 12.75 -8.81
N ARG A 452 8.19 11.71 -8.86
CA ARG A 452 7.72 11.08 -10.10
C ARG A 452 6.41 11.66 -10.63
N ALA A 453 5.84 12.66 -9.94
CA ALA A 453 4.65 13.33 -10.43
C ALA A 453 4.98 14.07 -11.74
N PRO A 454 4.20 13.91 -12.83
CA PRO A 454 4.48 14.55 -14.12
C PRO A 454 4.67 16.07 -14.02
N ALA A 455 3.90 16.73 -13.13
CA ALA A 455 3.98 18.16 -12.87
C ALA A 455 5.35 18.60 -12.30
N HIS A 456 6.06 17.72 -11.58
CA HIS A 456 7.32 18.05 -10.91
C HIS A 456 8.56 17.82 -11.79
N GLY A 457 8.41 17.18 -12.96
CA GLY A 457 9.55 16.85 -13.82
C GLY A 457 10.40 18.08 -14.20
N HIS A 458 9.79 19.26 -14.26
CA HIS A 458 10.49 20.51 -14.56
C HIS A 458 11.55 20.91 -13.51
N PHE A 459 11.50 20.41 -12.27
CA PHE A 459 12.52 20.68 -11.25
C PHE A 459 13.86 20.01 -11.55
N TYR A 460 13.85 18.90 -12.30
CA TYR A 460 15.03 18.03 -12.48
C TYR A 460 15.56 18.03 -13.93
N ARG A 461 15.00 18.85 -14.83
CA ARG A 461 15.41 18.92 -16.25
C ARG A 461 16.81 19.51 -16.46
N GLU A 462 17.23 20.36 -15.54
CA GLU A 462 18.52 21.07 -15.60
C GLU A 462 19.34 20.69 -14.37
N PRO A 463 20.68 20.58 -14.49
CA PRO A 463 21.54 20.33 -13.34
C PRO A 463 21.33 21.37 -12.23
N ILE A 464 21.11 20.90 -11.01
CA ILE A 464 20.86 21.74 -9.84
C ILE A 464 22.19 22.20 -9.26
N ALA A 465 22.55 23.46 -9.50
CA ALA A 465 23.76 24.09 -9.00
C ALA A 465 23.60 24.58 -7.54
N LEU A 466 23.49 23.64 -6.60
CA LEU A 466 23.53 23.89 -5.16
C LEU A 466 24.33 22.77 -4.48
N PRO A 467 25.32 23.07 -3.63
CA PRO A 467 26.05 22.05 -2.88
C PRO A 467 25.13 21.15 -2.06
N THR A 468 25.29 19.84 -2.19
CA THR A 468 24.45 18.86 -1.50
C THR A 468 25.22 17.67 -0.93
N LEU A 469 24.71 17.15 0.19
CA LEU A 469 25.11 15.87 0.77
C LEU A 469 23.93 14.89 0.72
N HIS A 470 24.06 13.86 -0.10
CA HIS A 470 23.09 12.77 -0.23
C HIS A 470 23.47 11.61 0.67
N VAL A 471 22.56 11.23 1.57
CA VAL A 471 22.77 10.11 2.49
C VAL A 471 21.88 8.94 2.07
N VAL A 472 22.52 7.82 1.74
CA VAL A 472 21.90 6.66 1.12
C VAL A 472 22.04 5.43 2.01
N GLY A 473 20.91 4.82 2.39
CA GLY A 473 20.87 3.55 3.10
C GLY A 473 20.92 2.37 2.13
N ASP A 474 21.90 1.48 2.27
CA ASP A 474 22.05 0.33 1.37
C ASP A 474 20.94 -0.72 1.57
N THR A 475 20.33 -0.75 2.75
CA THR A 475 19.22 -1.66 3.09
C THR A 475 17.88 -0.93 3.26
N ASP A 476 17.76 0.28 2.73
CA ASP A 476 16.52 1.05 2.78
C ASP A 476 15.42 0.39 1.93
N ALA A 477 14.41 -0.16 2.61
CA ALA A 477 13.26 -0.84 2.01
C ALA A 477 12.11 0.11 1.63
N VAL A 478 12.19 1.38 2.02
CA VAL A 478 11.21 2.44 1.72
C VAL A 478 11.67 3.20 0.48
N ILE A 479 12.87 3.78 0.53
CA ILE A 479 13.51 4.48 -0.60
C ILE A 479 14.75 3.69 -1.00
N ALA A 480 14.59 2.81 -2.00
CA ALA A 480 15.69 1.98 -2.46
C ALA A 480 16.89 2.83 -2.90
N ALA A 481 18.10 2.39 -2.55
CA ALA A 481 19.34 3.12 -2.81
C ALA A 481 19.51 3.64 -4.26
N PRO A 482 19.08 2.93 -5.32
CA PRO A 482 19.11 3.47 -6.68
C PRO A 482 18.33 4.78 -6.87
N LEU A 483 17.21 4.97 -6.17
CA LEU A 483 16.38 6.18 -6.26
C LEU A 483 17.08 7.40 -5.67
N SER A 484 17.78 7.22 -4.56
CA SER A 484 18.57 8.30 -3.95
C SER A 484 19.80 8.65 -4.79
N ARG A 485 20.40 7.66 -5.45
CA ARG A 485 21.49 7.88 -6.41
C ARG A 485 21.01 8.58 -7.69
N GLU A 486 19.83 8.23 -8.20
CA GLU A 486 19.17 8.92 -9.31
C GLU A 486 18.94 10.40 -8.96
N LEU A 487 18.41 10.70 -7.77
CA LEU A 487 18.27 12.08 -7.33
C LEU A 487 19.61 12.81 -7.24
N ALA A 488 20.67 12.17 -6.73
CA ALA A 488 22.00 12.78 -6.64
C ALA A 488 22.53 13.18 -8.02
N GLN A 489 22.26 12.40 -9.06
CA GLN A 489 22.68 12.69 -10.44
C GLN A 489 22.04 13.98 -11.00
N CYS A 490 20.96 14.49 -10.40
CA CYS A 490 20.37 15.77 -10.77
C CYS A 490 21.17 16.98 -10.26
N PHE A 491 22.12 16.80 -9.34
CA PHE A 491 22.89 17.89 -8.72
C PHE A 491 24.29 18.00 -9.35
N VAL A 492 24.83 19.22 -9.34
CA VAL A 492 26.23 19.47 -9.73
C VAL A 492 27.14 19.07 -8.56
N GLU A 493 28.06 18.13 -8.81
CA GLU A 493 29.08 17.65 -7.85
C GLU A 493 28.51 17.25 -6.47
N PRO A 494 27.51 16.35 -6.39
CA PRO A 494 26.92 15.93 -5.13
C PRO A 494 27.94 15.14 -4.28
N VAL A 495 27.93 15.36 -2.97
CA VAL A 495 28.63 14.48 -2.03
C VAL A 495 27.68 13.33 -1.68
N VAL A 496 28.11 12.08 -1.86
CA VAL A 496 27.29 10.90 -1.54
C VAL A 496 27.89 10.12 -0.37
N LEU A 497 27.12 9.97 0.69
CA LEU A 497 27.43 9.18 1.88
C LEU A 497 26.55 7.94 1.93
N THR A 498 27.13 6.75 1.95
CA THR A 498 26.37 5.50 2.12
C THR A 498 26.46 4.98 3.56
N HIS A 499 25.43 4.24 3.99
CA HIS A 499 25.44 3.51 5.25
C HIS A 499 24.70 2.17 5.13
N PRO A 500 25.08 1.13 5.91
CA PRO A 500 24.52 -0.21 5.78
C PRO A 500 23.08 -0.34 6.33
N GLY A 501 22.52 0.72 6.91
CA GLY A 501 21.21 0.72 7.56
C GLY A 501 20.04 0.97 6.60
N GLY A 502 18.82 0.84 7.14
CA GLY A 502 17.57 1.13 6.42
C GLY A 502 17.14 2.59 6.47
N HIS A 503 15.83 2.84 6.51
CA HIS A 503 15.21 4.16 6.36
C HIS A 503 15.31 5.05 7.63
N PHE A 504 16.50 5.62 7.90
CA PHE A 504 16.72 6.53 9.02
C PHE A 504 17.92 7.47 8.78
N ILE A 505 18.08 8.49 9.63
CA ILE A 505 19.26 9.37 9.61
C ILE A 505 20.41 8.70 10.39
N PRO A 506 21.53 8.29 9.75
CA PRO A 506 22.58 7.56 10.43
C PRO A 506 23.37 8.45 11.39
N ALA A 507 23.59 7.98 12.62
CA ALA A 507 24.25 8.76 13.69
C ALA A 507 25.55 8.13 14.21
N ALA A 508 26.10 7.14 13.50
CA ALA A 508 27.38 6.53 13.86
C ALA A 508 28.56 7.47 13.58
N ALA A 509 29.70 7.20 14.24
CA ALA A 509 30.86 8.10 14.23
C ALA A 509 31.37 8.44 12.82
N ALA A 510 31.41 7.45 11.93
CA ALA A 510 31.85 7.64 10.54
C ALA A 510 30.92 8.59 9.77
N GLN A 511 29.59 8.43 9.88
CA GLN A 511 28.62 9.31 9.21
C GLN A 511 28.61 10.71 9.82
N LYS A 512 28.77 10.83 11.14
CA LYS A 512 28.96 12.12 11.82
C LYS A 512 30.16 12.90 11.28
N LYS A 513 31.29 12.21 11.06
CA LYS A 513 32.48 12.81 10.45
C LYS A 513 32.19 13.37 9.06
N ALA A 514 31.50 12.59 8.22
CA ALA A 514 31.12 13.04 6.87
C ALA A 514 30.15 14.24 6.88
N TYR A 515 29.22 14.31 7.84
CA TYR A 515 28.39 15.49 8.03
C TYR A 515 29.22 16.73 8.36
N LEU A 516 30.15 16.60 9.31
CA LEU A 516 31.02 17.72 9.73
C LEU A 516 31.91 18.19 8.57
N GLU A 517 32.59 17.26 7.87
CA GLU A 517 33.44 17.58 6.71
C GLU A 517 32.68 18.28 5.57
N PHE A 518 31.38 17.99 5.41
CA PHE A 518 30.53 18.70 4.45
C PHE A 518 30.16 20.10 4.96
N LEU A 519 29.72 20.22 6.21
CA LEU A 519 29.25 21.47 6.80
C LEU A 519 30.37 22.49 7.02
N GLU A 520 31.59 22.04 7.34
CA GLU A 520 32.78 22.88 7.55
C GLU A 520 33.10 23.77 6.33
N ARG A 521 32.73 23.35 5.12
CA ARG A 521 32.89 24.13 3.88
C ARG A 521 32.09 25.44 3.87
N PHE A 522 31.08 25.53 4.73
CA PHE A 522 30.16 26.67 4.83
C PHE A 522 30.30 27.42 6.17
N CYS A 523 31.20 26.96 7.06
CA CYS A 523 31.51 27.67 8.29
C CYS A 523 32.55 28.78 8.03
N PRO A 524 32.26 30.06 8.34
CA PRO A 524 33.27 31.10 8.25
C PRO A 524 34.34 30.91 9.35
N GLY A 525 35.59 30.55 8.98
CA GLY A 525 36.77 30.80 9.84
C GLY A 525 37.73 29.67 10.23
N GLN A 526 38.03 28.66 9.39
CA GLN A 526 39.15 27.73 9.64
C GLN A 526 40.05 27.48 8.41
N GLY A 527 40.53 28.56 7.79
CA GLY A 527 41.32 28.45 6.56
C GLY A 527 42.30 29.60 6.28
N GLN A 528 42.82 30.30 7.30
CA GLN A 528 44.06 31.10 7.19
C GLN A 528 44.79 31.10 8.54
N ALA A 529 45.54 30.02 8.83
CA ALA A 529 46.61 30.08 9.81
C ALA A 529 47.85 30.68 9.12
N GLU A 530 48.39 31.72 9.74
CA GLU A 530 49.55 32.50 9.34
C GLU A 530 50.73 31.62 8.91
N ARG A 531 51.23 31.82 7.68
CA ARG A 531 52.65 31.58 7.39
C ARG A 531 53.40 32.87 7.69
N ALA A 532 53.80 33.02 8.95
CA ALA A 532 54.75 34.03 9.37
C ALA A 532 55.91 33.34 10.11
N GLY A 533 57.10 33.42 9.51
CA GLY A 533 58.38 33.35 10.22
C GLY A 533 59.06 31.98 10.26
N GLU A 534 59.98 31.75 9.33
CA GLU A 534 61.37 31.39 9.67
C GLU A 534 62.29 32.08 8.65
N VAL A 535 63.34 32.69 9.20
CA VAL A 535 64.35 33.56 8.58
C VAL A 535 65.28 32.79 7.65
#